data_AF-A0A1G5XWC5-F1
#
_entry.id   AF-A0A1G5XWC5-F1
#
_cell.length_a   1.000
_cell.length_b   1.000
_cell.length_c   1.000
_cell.angle_alpha   90.00
_cell.angle_beta   90.00
_cell.angle_gamma   90.00
#
_symmetry.space_group_name_H-M   'P 1'
#
loop_
_entity.id
_entity.type
_entity.pdbx_description
1 polymer ?
#
loop_
_entity_poly.entity_id
_entity_poly.type
_entity_poly.pdbx_seq_one_letter_code
_entity_poly.pdbx_strand_id
1 'polypeptide(L)' 'MRSETEIRKKLQDEIDIYLTCPKFSVEEHAHNITMLAWVVDVSDKELSDMIRDAESSFS' A
#
# COMPACT_ATOMS: atom_id res chain seq x y z
N MET A 1 -16.04 13.49 -2.75
CA MET A 1 -15.29 12.36 -3.34
C MET A 1 -13.82 12.60 -3.07
N ARG A 2 -13.05 11.62 -2.59
CA ARG A 2 -11.58 11.75 -2.51
C ARG A 2 -11.02 11.73 -3.94
N SER A 3 -9.99 12.52 -4.20
CA SER A 3 -9.29 12.54 -5.48
C SER A 3 -8.39 11.31 -5.64
N GLU A 4 -8.10 10.89 -6.86
CA GLU A 4 -7.21 9.75 -7.14
C GLU A 4 -5.84 9.93 -6.49
N THR A 5 -5.29 11.16 -6.52
CA THR A 5 -4.03 11.53 -5.88
C THR A 5 -4.03 11.26 -4.37
N GLU A 6 -5.14 11.58 -3.68
CA GLU A 6 -5.27 11.30 -2.25
C GLU A 6 -5.35 9.80 -1.97
N ILE A 7 -5.97 9.01 -2.86
CA ILE A 7 -6.08 7.56 -2.71
C ILE A 7 -4.72 6.89 -2.94
N ARG A 8 -3.96 7.35 -3.95
CA ARG A 8 -2.58 6.89 -4.19
C ARG A 8 -1.64 7.20 -3.03
N LYS A 9 -1.77 8.40 -2.43
CA LYS A 9 -1.01 8.73 -1.21
C LYS A 9 -1.36 7.78 -0.07
N LYS A 10 -2.65 7.53 0.15
CA LYS A 10 -3.09 6.61 1.19
C LYS A 10 -2.61 5.17 0.95
N LEU A 11 -2.57 4.71 -0.30
CA LEU A 11 -2.01 3.42 -0.67
C LEU A 11 -0.54 3.32 -0.24
N GLN A 12 0.26 4.35 -0.51
CA GLN A 12 1.66 4.40 -0.07
C GLN A 12 1.77 4.35 1.46
N ASP A 13 0.96 5.16 2.16
CA ASP A 13 0.97 5.19 3.63
C ASP A 13 0.64 3.79 4.22
N GLU A 14 -0.33 3.07 3.66
CA GLU A 14 -0.68 1.70 4.11
C GLU A 14 0.43 0.69 3.80
N ILE A 15 1.15 0.82 2.68
CA ILE A 15 2.32 -0.01 2.35
C ILE A 15 3.43 0.21 3.39
N ASP A 16 3.73 1.47 3.70
CA ASP A 16 4.78 1.80 4.68
C ASP A 16 4.41 1.29 6.09
N ILE A 17 3.14 1.39 6.47
CA ILE A 17 2.64 0.83 7.75
C ILE A 17 2.69 -0.70 7.71
N TYR A 18 2.26 -1.34 6.63
CA TYR A 18 2.29 -2.80 6.47
C TYR A 18 3.68 -3.37 6.72
N LEU A 19 4.73 -2.71 6.20
CA LEU A 19 6.12 -3.12 6.34
C LEU A 19 6.69 -2.90 7.75
N THR A 20 6.12 -1.98 8.54
CA THR A 20 6.64 -1.59 9.86
C THR A 20 5.77 -2.07 11.03
N CYS A 21 4.55 -2.55 10.76
CA CYS A 21 3.60 -2.91 11.80
C CYS A 21 3.87 -4.30 12.42
N PRO A 22 3.57 -4.49 13.70
CA PRO A 22 3.62 -5.80 14.35
C PRO A 22 2.53 -6.76 13.85
N LYS A 23 2.78 -8.07 13.92
CA LYS A 23 1.99 -9.16 13.30
C LYS A 23 0.46 -9.07 13.43
N PHE A 24 -0.07 -8.46 14.49
CA PHE A 24 -1.51 -8.43 14.76
C PHE A 24 -2.30 -7.43 13.90
N SER A 25 -1.65 -6.43 13.30
CA SER A 25 -2.29 -5.46 12.39
C SER A 25 -1.99 -5.72 10.90
N VAL A 26 -1.10 -6.66 10.60
CA VAL A 26 -0.62 -6.94 9.23
C VAL A 26 -1.76 -7.30 8.27
N GLU A 27 -2.74 -8.08 8.72
CA GLU A 27 -3.88 -8.51 7.89
C GLU A 27 -4.78 -7.34 7.49
N GLU A 28 -4.99 -6.38 8.40
CA GLU A 28 -5.81 -5.18 8.14
C GLU A 28 -5.13 -4.30 7.07
N HIS A 29 -3.83 -4.06 7.21
CA HIS A 29 -3.08 -3.25 6.25
C HIS A 29 -2.97 -3.95 4.89
N ALA A 30 -2.78 -5.28 4.85
CA ALA A 30 -2.80 -6.04 3.60
C ALA A 30 -4.15 -5.92 2.86
N HIS A 31 -5.26 -5.99 3.59
CA HIS A 31 -6.59 -5.78 3.04
C HIS A 31 -6.76 -4.36 2.48
N ASN A 32 -6.36 -3.35 3.25
CA ASN A 32 -6.45 -1.95 2.84
C ASN A 32 -5.65 -1.66 1.57
N ILE A 33 -4.41 -2.17 1.48
CA ILE A 33 -3.55 -2.05 0.29
C ILE A 33 -4.26 -2.62 -0.94
N THR A 34 -4.82 -3.83 -0.82
CA THR A 34 -5.52 -4.50 -1.93
C THR A 34 -6.73 -3.69 -2.40
N MET A 35 -7.55 -3.19 -1.46
CA MET A 35 -8.73 -2.40 -1.79
C MET A 35 -8.36 -1.05 -2.42
N LEU A 36 -7.32 -0.38 -1.92
CA LEU A 36 -6.88 0.90 -2.46
C LEU A 36 -6.28 0.75 -3.85
N ALA A 37 -5.45 -0.27 -4.07
CA ALA A 37 -4.88 -0.58 -5.38
C ALA A 37 -5.97 -0.82 -6.43
N TRP A 38 -7.01 -1.57 -6.07
CA TRP A 38 -8.16 -1.81 -6.96
C TRP A 38 -8.92 -0.54 -7.32
N VAL A 39 -9.10 0.37 -6.35
CA VAL A 39 -9.83 1.64 -6.58
C VAL A 39 -9.09 2.59 -7.55
N VAL A 40 -7.76 2.56 -7.57
CA VAL A 40 -6.93 3.38 -8.46
C VAL A 40 -6.38 2.63 -9.68
N ASP A 41 -6.94 1.45 -9.95
CA ASP A 41 -6.61 0.59 -11.09
C ASP A 41 -5.09 0.30 -11.22
N VAL A 42 -4.44 0.11 -10.07
CA VAL A 42 -3.02 -0.28 -9.98
C VAL A 42 -2.93 -1.78 -10.23
N SER A 43 -2.13 -2.19 -11.21
CA SER A 43 -1.92 -3.60 -11.51
C SER A 43 -1.13 -4.31 -10.40
N ASP A 44 -1.29 -5.63 -10.29
CA ASP A 44 -0.54 -6.45 -9.33
C ASP A 44 0.99 -6.28 -9.47
N LYS A 45 1.46 -6.04 -10.70
CA LYS A 45 2.88 -5.78 -10.98
C LYS A 45 3.32 -4.44 -10.40
N GLU A 46 2.59 -3.37 -10.68
CA GLU A 46 2.90 -2.04 -10.15
C GLU A 46 2.83 -2.03 -8.62
N LEU A 47 1.83 -2.69 -8.04
CA LEU A 47 1.72 -2.83 -6.59
C LEU A 47 2.92 -3.58 -6.00
N SER A 48 3.36 -4.65 -6.64
CA SER A 48 4.55 -5.41 -6.23
C SER A 48 5.82 -4.55 -6.31
N ASP A 49 5.98 -3.76 -7.37
CA ASP A 49 7.10 -2.83 -7.52
C ASP A 49 7.07 -1.75 -6.42
N MET A 50 5.89 -1.17 -6.11
CA MET A 50 5.72 -0.19 -5.03
C MET A 50 6.13 -0.74 -3.66
N ILE A 51 5.74 -1.99 -3.34
CA ILE A 51 6.13 -2.64 -2.08
C ILE A 51 7.64 -2.84 -2.03
N ARG A 52 8.27 -3.31 -3.12
CA ARG A 52 9.73 -3.52 -3.18
C ARG A 52 10.51 -2.21 -3.03
N ASP A 53 10.01 -1.13 -3.64
CA ASP A 53 10.63 0.20 -3.54
C ASP A 53 10.51 0.75 -2.10
N ALA A 54 9.38 0.50 -1.43
CA ALA A 54 9.19 0.85 -0.03
C ALA A 54 10.13 0.04 0.88
N GLU A 55 10.25 -1.29 0.68
CA GLU A 55 11.20 -2.15 1.41
C GLU A 55 12.65 -1.66 1.27
N SER A 56 13.04 -1.23 0.07
CA SER A 56 14.37 -0.69 -0.21
C SER A 56 14.64 0.63 0.53
N SER A 57 13.59 1.37 0.90
CA SER A 57 13.71 2.63 1.64
C SER A 57 13.91 2.43 3.15
N PHE A 58 13.65 1.23 3.68
CA PHE A 58 13.93 0.86 5.06
C PHE A 58 15.30 0.17 5.25
N SER A 59 16.02 -0.07 4.15
CA SER A 59 17.35 -0.71 4.08
C SER A 59 18.49 0.29 4.25
#